data_AF-A0A081BGH2-F1
#
_entry.id   AF-A0A081BGH2-F1
#
_cell.length_a   1.000
_cell.length_b   1.000
_cell.length_c   1.000
_cell.angle_alpha   90.00
_cell.angle_beta   90.00
_cell.angle_gamma   90.00
#
_symmetry.space_group_name_H-M   'P 1'
#
loop_
_entity.id
_entity.type
_entity.pdbx_description
1 polymer ?
#
loop_
_entity_poly.entity_id
_entity_poly.type
_entity_poly.pdbx_seq_one_letter_code
_entity_poly.pdbx_strand_id
1 'polypeptide(L)'
;MLTLILLTFFLYDLDLFIYWDALMFAGFILVADFFLCFPGYLKRQRQLEFVKRASFSGETHLNLPKPANQTEQDYQTLIQTLLAQNYQQNEQFVALRTDLLNDFGLWLHQIKTPLAAMDLATQTGTEIDPVEIKAELIQVNDYLGVMLNYLKQNFDHEDLRFTEVQVKPILKRVMQAHA
;
A
#
# COMPACT_ATOMS: atom_id res chain seq x y z
N MET A 1 44.25 -23.43 10.17
CA MET A 1 44.51 -24.54 9.23
C MET A 1 45.80 -24.34 8.44
N LEU A 2 45.97 -23.26 7.67
CA LEU A 2 47.21 -22.99 6.92
C LEU A 2 48.48 -22.84 7.79
N THR A 3 48.37 -22.22 8.97
CA THR A 3 49.49 -22.05 9.91
C THR A 3 49.98 -23.36 10.53
N LEU A 4 49.06 -24.29 10.83
CA LEU A 4 49.39 -25.63 11.30
C LEU A 4 50.12 -26.42 10.21
N ILE A 5 49.65 -26.36 8.97
CA ILE A 5 50.27 -27.05 7.83
C ILE A 5 51.70 -26.55 7.60
N LEU A 6 51.93 -25.23 7.61
CA LEU A 6 53.26 -24.63 7.48
C LEU A 6 54.21 -25.03 8.63
N LEU A 7 53.70 -25.10 9.86
CA LEU A 7 54.48 -25.52 11.02
C LEU A 7 54.90 -27.00 10.92
N THR A 8 54.01 -27.88 10.47
CA THR A 8 54.32 -29.31 10.25
C THR A 8 55.36 -29.49 9.16
N PHE A 9 55.28 -28.72 8.06
CA PHE A 9 56.29 -28.74 6.99
C PHE A 9 57.67 -28.27 7.46
N PHE A 10 57.72 -27.23 8.29
CA PHE A 10 58.97 -26.72 8.88
C PHE A 10 59.58 -27.70 9.88
N LEU A 11 58.76 -28.40 10.67
CA LEU A 11 59.25 -29.32 11.71
C LEU A 11 59.75 -30.67 11.15
N TYR A 12 59.32 -31.04 9.94
CA TYR A 12 59.57 -32.37 9.35
C TYR A 12 60.56 -32.34 8.18
N ASP A 13 61.21 -31.20 7.91
CA ASP A 13 62.20 -30.97 6.84
C ASP A 13 61.75 -31.58 5.49
N LEU A 14 60.48 -31.35 5.18
CA LEU A 14 59.76 -32.10 4.18
C LEU A 14 59.94 -31.44 2.80
N ASP A 15 60.50 -32.20 1.85
CA ASP A 15 60.86 -31.68 0.53
C ASP A 15 59.59 -31.26 -0.24
N LEU A 16 59.39 -29.94 -0.35
CA LEU A 16 58.15 -29.31 -0.82
C LEU A 16 57.78 -29.76 -2.24
N PHE A 17 58.79 -30.23 -2.99
CA PHE A 17 58.69 -30.72 -4.35
C PHE A 17 57.70 -31.88 -4.50
N ILE A 18 57.61 -32.77 -3.50
CA ILE A 18 56.74 -33.97 -3.54
C ILE A 18 55.24 -33.60 -3.52
N TYR A 19 54.90 -32.44 -2.95
CA TYR A 19 53.52 -31.99 -2.75
C TYR A 19 53.05 -31.00 -3.81
N TRP A 20 53.94 -30.62 -4.74
CA TRP A 20 53.65 -29.65 -5.78
C TRP A 20 52.52 -30.13 -6.70
N ASP A 21 52.50 -31.42 -7.04
CA ASP A 21 51.47 -32.02 -7.88
C ASP A 21 50.09 -31.98 -7.22
N ALA A 22 50.03 -32.26 -5.91
CA ALA A 22 48.80 -32.18 -5.13
C ALA A 22 48.29 -30.74 -5.01
N LEU A 23 49.20 -29.77 -4.83
CA LEU A 23 48.86 -28.35 -4.79
C LEU A 23 48.32 -27.86 -6.14
N MET A 24 48.94 -28.26 -7.25
CA MET A 24 48.51 -27.93 -8.61
C MET A 24 47.13 -28.51 -8.91
N PHE A 25 46.89 -29.77 -8.52
CA PHE A 25 45.60 -30.41 -8.71
C PHE A 25 44.49 -29.74 -7.87
N ALA A 26 44.76 -29.44 -6.60
CA ALA A 26 43.82 -28.71 -5.74
C ALA A 26 43.53 -27.30 -6.27
N GLY A 27 44.56 -26.59 -6.73
CA GLY A 27 44.42 -25.27 -7.36
C GLY A 27 43.57 -25.34 -8.64
N PHE A 28 43.78 -26.33 -9.48
CA PHE A 28 43.00 -26.53 -10.70
C PHE A 28 41.51 -26.76 -10.40
N ILE A 29 41.19 -27.58 -9.40
CA ILE A 29 39.79 -27.83 -8.98
C ILE A 29 39.13 -26.53 -8.48
N LEU A 30 39.82 -25.75 -7.65
CA LEU A 30 39.28 -24.49 -7.14
C LEU A 30 39.06 -23.46 -8.26
N VAL A 31 39.98 -23.39 -9.21
CA VAL A 31 39.85 -22.50 -10.38
C VAL A 31 38.68 -22.96 -11.26
N ALA A 32 38.53 -24.26 -11.49
CA ALA A 32 37.40 -24.81 -12.25
C ALA A 32 36.06 -24.53 -11.57
N ASP A 33 35.96 -24.74 -10.25
CA ASP A 33 34.75 -24.43 -9.45
C ASP A 33 34.41 -22.94 -9.52
N PHE A 34 35.43 -22.07 -9.40
CA PHE A 34 35.27 -20.63 -9.55
C PHE A 34 34.70 -20.29 -10.94
N PHE A 35 35.26 -20.80 -12.03
CA PHE A 35 34.77 -20.49 -13.37
C PHE A 35 33.37 -21.04 -13.67
N LEU A 36 32.97 -22.15 -13.06
CA LEU A 36 31.65 -22.76 -13.25
C LEU A 36 30.55 -22.12 -12.39
N CYS A 37 30.81 -21.90 -11.10
CA CYS A 37 29.78 -21.49 -10.14
C CYS A 37 29.68 -19.96 -9.96
N PHE A 38 30.81 -19.24 -10.04
CA PHE A 38 30.86 -17.79 -9.84
C PHE A 38 29.99 -16.98 -10.82
N PRO A 39 29.92 -17.27 -12.13
CA PRO A 39 29.07 -16.49 -13.04
C PRO A 39 27.58 -16.62 -12.71
N GLY A 40 27.13 -17.79 -12.22
CA GLY A 40 25.76 -18.01 -11.76
C GLY A 40 25.42 -17.18 -10.53
N TYR A 41 26.35 -17.13 -9.57
CA TYR A 41 26.23 -16.29 -8.38
C TYR A 41 26.12 -14.79 -8.72
N LEU A 42 27.01 -14.30 -9.60
CA LEU A 42 26.98 -12.91 -10.03
C LEU A 42 25.69 -12.54 -10.79
N LYS A 43 25.20 -13.44 -11.65
CA LYS A 43 23.93 -13.21 -12.36
C LYS A 43 22.77 -13.07 -11.39
N ARG A 44 22.71 -13.92 -10.37
CA ARG A 44 21.68 -13.89 -9.34
C ARG A 44 21.74 -12.62 -8.49
N GLN A 45 22.93 -12.21 -8.07
CA GLN A 45 23.15 -10.93 -7.38
C GLN A 45 22.71 -9.73 -8.23
N ARG A 46 23.05 -9.71 -9.53
CA ARG A 46 22.61 -8.66 -10.45
C ARG A 46 21.09 -8.63 -10.64
N GLN A 47 20.44 -9.79 -10.71
CA GLN A 47 18.98 -9.88 -10.81
C GLN A 47 18.30 -9.36 -9.54
N LEU A 48 18.83 -9.70 -8.36
CA LEU A 48 18.32 -9.18 -7.08
C LEU A 48 18.50 -7.67 -6.97
N GLU A 49 19.65 -7.12 -7.38
CA GLU A 49 19.88 -5.67 -7.42
C GLU A 49 18.97 -4.97 -8.43
N PHE A 50 18.72 -5.58 -9.58
CA PHE A 50 17.75 -5.05 -10.56
C PHE A 50 16.34 -5.02 -9.97
N VAL A 51 15.90 -6.13 -9.37
CA VAL A 51 14.59 -6.23 -8.72
C VAL A 51 14.49 -5.24 -7.56
N LYS A 52 15.50 -5.10 -6.70
CA LYS A 52 15.49 -4.13 -5.60
C LYS A 52 15.34 -2.68 -6.08
N ARG A 53 15.91 -2.34 -7.24
CA ARG A 53 15.76 -1.02 -7.86
C ARG A 53 14.42 -0.86 -8.57
N ALA A 54 13.93 -1.91 -9.24
CA ALA A 54 12.68 -1.91 -9.97
C ALA A 54 11.46 -1.97 -9.03
N SER A 55 11.50 -2.72 -7.94
CA SER A 55 10.40 -2.92 -6.98
C SER A 55 9.93 -1.65 -6.25
N PHE A 56 10.58 -0.51 -6.46
CA PHE A 56 10.07 0.78 -6.01
C PHE A 56 8.92 1.33 -6.88
N SER A 57 8.59 0.71 -8.02
CA SER A 57 7.54 1.18 -8.94
C SER A 57 6.13 0.62 -8.69
N GLY A 58 5.88 -0.07 -7.57
CA GLY A 58 4.52 -0.52 -7.21
C GLY A 58 4.00 -1.70 -8.06
N GLU A 59 4.89 -2.48 -8.67
CA GLU A 59 4.51 -3.65 -9.46
C GLU A 59 4.01 -4.81 -8.57
N THR A 60 2.90 -5.42 -8.99
CA THR A 60 2.20 -6.52 -8.30
C THR A 60 2.97 -7.85 -8.32
N HIS A 61 3.99 -7.97 -9.17
CA HIS A 61 4.73 -9.20 -9.35
C HIS A 61 6.23 -8.96 -9.39
N LEU A 62 6.93 -9.37 -8.33
CA LEU A 62 8.39 -9.35 -8.30
C LEU A 62 8.96 -10.49 -9.16
N ASN A 63 9.71 -10.15 -10.21
CA ASN A 63 10.46 -11.11 -11.01
C ASN A 63 11.72 -11.60 -10.27
N LEU A 64 11.53 -12.43 -9.26
CA LEU A 64 12.61 -13.00 -8.44
C LEU A 64 13.44 -14.04 -9.23
N PRO A 65 14.74 -14.19 -8.94
CA PRO A 65 15.55 -15.24 -9.53
C PRO A 65 15.05 -16.63 -9.10
N LYS A 66 15.33 -17.67 -9.89
CA LYS A 66 14.96 -19.05 -9.53
C LYS A 66 15.54 -19.43 -8.15
N PRO A 67 14.73 -20.02 -7.26
CA PRO A 67 15.20 -20.42 -5.93
C PRO A 67 16.25 -21.52 -6.07
N ALA A 68 17.33 -21.41 -5.30
CA ALA A 68 18.37 -22.45 -5.26
C ALA A 68 17.97 -23.61 -4.33
N ASN A 69 17.24 -23.30 -3.26
CA ASN A 69 16.89 -24.24 -2.19
C ASN A 69 15.40 -24.09 -1.82
N GLN A 70 14.82 -25.11 -1.17
CA GLN A 70 13.42 -25.10 -0.71
C GLN A 70 13.10 -23.89 0.18
N THR A 71 13.99 -23.55 1.12
CA THR A 71 13.79 -22.40 2.01
C THR A 71 13.64 -21.08 1.25
N GLU A 72 14.40 -20.90 0.16
CA GLU A 72 14.28 -19.70 -0.66
C GLU A 72 12.96 -19.67 -1.44
N GLN A 73 12.50 -20.83 -1.91
CA GLN A 73 11.19 -20.95 -2.53
C GLN A 73 10.08 -20.55 -1.55
N ASP A 74 10.13 -21.04 -0.32
CA ASP A 74 9.15 -20.70 0.71
C ASP A 74 9.14 -19.19 1.01
N TYR A 75 10.32 -18.56 1.11
CA TYR A 75 10.42 -17.11 1.26
C TYR A 75 9.85 -16.35 0.07
N GLN A 76 10.14 -16.78 -1.17
CA GLN A 76 9.59 -16.15 -2.37
C GLN A 76 8.06 -16.24 -2.40
N THR A 77 7.49 -17.39 -2.04
CA THR A 77 6.03 -17.57 -1.95
C THR A 77 5.42 -16.67 -0.87
N LEU A 78 6.06 -16.56 0.29
CA LEU A 78 5.60 -15.69 1.36
C LEU A 78 5.63 -14.21 0.94
N ILE A 79 6.70 -13.78 0.27
CA ILE A 79 6.82 -12.42 -0.29
C ILE A 79 5.71 -12.15 -1.31
N GLN A 80 5.47 -13.08 -2.25
CA GLN A 80 4.40 -12.93 -3.24
C GLN A 80 3.02 -12.87 -2.58
N THR A 81 2.78 -13.65 -1.55
CA THR A 81 1.52 -13.63 -0.78
C THR A 81 1.33 -12.27 -0.10
N LEU A 82 2.36 -11.74 0.55
CA LEU A 82 2.32 -10.42 1.18
C LEU A 82 2.09 -9.29 0.17
N LEU A 83 2.74 -9.36 -1.01
CA LEU A 83 2.53 -8.38 -2.07
C LEU A 83 1.10 -8.41 -2.60
N ALA A 84 0.54 -9.61 -2.82
CA ALA A 84 -0.84 -9.75 -3.26
C ALA A 84 -1.83 -9.19 -2.22
N GLN A 85 -1.60 -9.49 -0.94
CA GLN A 85 -2.41 -8.94 0.15
C GLN A 85 -2.30 -7.41 0.23
N ASN A 86 -1.09 -6.86 0.14
CA ASN A 86 -0.87 -5.42 0.19
C ASN A 86 -1.52 -4.71 -1.01
N TYR A 87 -1.39 -5.28 -2.20
CA TYR A 87 -2.05 -4.78 -3.40
C TYR A 87 -3.58 -4.80 -3.24
N GLN A 88 -4.14 -5.91 -2.77
CA GLN A 88 -5.58 -6.02 -2.53
C GLN A 88 -6.08 -5.00 -1.49
N GLN A 89 -5.34 -4.80 -0.40
CA GLN A 89 -5.66 -3.77 0.60
C GLN A 89 -5.59 -2.36 0.00
N ASN A 90 -4.58 -2.08 -0.82
CA ASN A 90 -4.44 -0.80 -1.49
C ASN A 90 -5.58 -0.56 -2.49
N GLU A 91 -5.95 -1.55 -3.30
CA GLU A 91 -7.11 -1.48 -4.19
C GLU A 91 -8.41 -1.21 -3.43
N GLN A 92 -8.63 -1.90 -2.30
CA GLN A 92 -9.79 -1.65 -1.43
C GLN A 92 -9.80 -0.23 -0.87
N PHE A 93 -8.64 0.26 -0.42
CA PHE A 93 -8.50 1.62 0.09
C PHE A 93 -8.73 2.67 -1.01
N VAL A 94 -8.19 2.45 -2.21
CA VAL A 94 -8.39 3.32 -3.37
C VAL A 94 -9.86 3.33 -3.80
N ALA A 95 -10.52 2.16 -3.83
CA ALA A 95 -11.94 2.05 -4.14
C ALA A 95 -12.79 2.82 -3.12
N LEU A 96 -12.61 2.55 -1.82
CA LEU A 96 -13.31 3.28 -0.75
C LEU A 96 -13.10 4.78 -0.87
N ARG A 97 -11.86 5.24 -1.08
CA ARG A 97 -11.56 6.66 -1.25
C ARG A 97 -12.25 7.26 -2.47
N THR A 98 -12.35 6.50 -3.56
CA THR A 98 -12.99 6.94 -4.80
C THR A 98 -14.49 7.08 -4.59
N ASP A 99 -15.13 6.11 -3.93
CA ASP A 99 -16.55 6.15 -3.57
C ASP A 99 -16.85 7.34 -2.66
N LEU A 100 -16.03 7.55 -1.61
CA LEU A 100 -16.13 8.74 -0.76
C LEU A 100 -16.11 10.02 -1.60
N LEU A 101 -15.08 10.21 -2.43
CA LEU A 101 -14.94 11.41 -3.26
C LEU A 101 -16.10 11.61 -4.25
N ASN A 102 -16.66 10.53 -4.78
CA ASN A 102 -17.82 10.58 -5.66
C ASN A 102 -19.07 11.07 -4.91
N ASP A 103 -19.33 10.55 -3.71
CA ASP A 103 -20.42 11.00 -2.83
C ASP A 103 -20.26 12.48 -2.46
N PHE A 104 -19.04 12.89 -2.09
CA PHE A 104 -18.71 14.31 -1.86
C PHE A 104 -18.99 15.18 -3.07
N GLY A 105 -18.61 14.72 -4.27
CA GLY A 105 -18.88 15.42 -5.51
C GLY A 105 -20.38 15.64 -5.74
N LEU A 106 -21.19 14.62 -5.45
CA LEU A 106 -22.63 14.69 -5.56
C LEU A 106 -23.24 15.68 -4.56
N TRP A 107 -22.89 15.62 -3.28
CA TRP A 107 -23.40 16.58 -2.29
C TRP A 107 -22.93 18.00 -2.57
N LEU A 108 -21.69 18.19 -3.03
CA LEU A 108 -21.18 19.50 -3.41
C LEU A 108 -21.98 20.07 -4.59
N HIS A 109 -22.36 19.23 -5.55
CA HIS A 109 -23.25 19.65 -6.64
C HIS A 109 -24.62 20.07 -6.09
N GLN A 110 -25.21 19.27 -5.19
CA GLN A 110 -26.51 19.60 -4.57
C GLN A 110 -26.47 20.85 -3.70
N ILE A 111 -25.33 21.23 -3.13
CA ILE A 111 -25.16 22.49 -2.39
C ILE A 111 -25.01 23.69 -3.34
N LYS A 112 -24.43 23.49 -4.53
CA LYS A 112 -24.23 24.58 -5.50
C LYS A 112 -25.54 25.04 -6.14
N THR A 113 -26.48 24.12 -6.37
CA THR A 113 -27.79 24.43 -6.96
C THR A 113 -28.61 25.46 -6.16
N PRO A 114 -28.90 25.26 -4.85
CA PRO A 114 -29.63 26.21 -4.03
C PRO A 114 -28.86 27.53 -3.89
N LEU A 115 -27.53 27.45 -3.76
CA LEU A 115 -26.68 28.64 -3.67
C LEU A 115 -26.74 29.51 -4.95
N ALA A 116 -26.77 28.88 -6.13
CA ALA A 116 -26.93 29.58 -7.40
C ALA A 116 -28.35 30.16 -7.57
N ALA A 117 -29.37 29.47 -7.08
CA ALA A 117 -30.74 30.00 -7.07
C ALA A 117 -30.83 31.25 -6.18
N MET A 118 -30.23 31.22 -4.98
CA MET A 118 -30.15 32.38 -4.09
C MET A 118 -29.36 33.54 -4.70
N ASP A 119 -28.21 33.27 -5.32
CA ASP A 119 -27.41 34.28 -6.02
C ASP A 119 -28.20 34.93 -7.17
N LEU A 120 -28.87 34.12 -7.99
CA LEU A 120 -29.74 34.60 -9.06
C LEU A 120 -30.87 35.49 -8.53
N ALA A 121 -31.55 35.08 -7.46
CA ALA A 121 -32.63 35.84 -6.83
C ALA A 121 -32.13 37.23 -6.35
N THR A 122 -30.91 37.29 -5.81
CA THR A 122 -30.29 38.58 -5.43
C THR A 122 -29.94 39.46 -6.62
N GLN A 123 -29.54 38.86 -7.75
CA GLN A 123 -29.12 39.60 -8.95
C GLN A 123 -30.30 40.11 -9.79
N THR A 124 -31.41 39.37 -9.84
CA THR A 124 -32.60 39.76 -10.63
C THR A 124 -33.41 40.90 -9.98
N GLY A 125 -33.04 41.34 -8.78
CA GLY A 125 -33.71 42.43 -8.06
C GLY A 125 -35.17 42.13 -7.74
N THR A 126 -35.55 40.85 -7.77
CA THR A 126 -36.87 40.37 -7.38
C THR A 126 -36.98 40.53 -5.87
N GLU A 127 -38.14 41.00 -5.37
CA GLU A 127 -38.38 41.06 -3.92
C GLU A 127 -38.23 39.65 -3.37
N ILE A 128 -37.11 39.40 -2.69
CA ILE A 128 -36.75 38.04 -2.32
C ILE A 128 -37.59 37.64 -1.13
N ASP A 129 -38.45 36.63 -1.29
CA ASP A 129 -39.23 36.10 -0.19
C ASP A 129 -38.27 35.55 0.88
N PRO A 130 -38.25 36.11 2.10
CA PRO A 130 -37.42 35.59 3.19
C PRO A 130 -37.70 34.12 3.50
N VAL A 131 -38.90 33.62 3.19
CA VAL A 131 -39.27 32.22 3.34
C VAL A 131 -38.55 31.33 2.33
N GLU A 132 -38.44 31.77 1.08
CA GLU A 132 -37.79 31.02 -0.01
C GLU A 132 -36.27 30.94 0.21
N ILE A 133 -35.60 32.05 0.56
CA ILE A 133 -34.19 32.05 0.99
C ILE A 133 -33.96 31.09 2.16
N LYS A 134 -34.86 31.09 3.15
CA LYS A 134 -34.72 30.25 4.34
C LYS A 134 -34.85 28.77 4.00
N ALA A 135 -35.72 28.41 3.05
CA ALA A 135 -35.86 27.04 2.57
C ALA A 135 -34.59 26.54 1.87
N GLU A 136 -33.99 27.36 1.00
CA GLU A 136 -32.72 27.05 0.33
C GLU A 136 -31.56 26.89 1.34
N LEU A 137 -31.51 27.73 2.37
CA LEU A 137 -30.52 27.62 3.47
C LEU A 137 -30.70 26.34 4.29
N ILE A 138 -31.94 25.92 4.58
CA ILE A 138 -32.22 24.65 5.26
C ILE A 138 -31.68 23.50 4.41
N GLN A 139 -31.91 23.51 3.10
CA GLN A 139 -31.42 22.47 2.20
C GLN A 139 -29.88 22.41 2.18
N VAL A 140 -29.19 23.56 2.14
CA VAL A 140 -27.72 23.61 2.24
C VAL A 140 -27.24 23.01 3.57
N ASN A 141 -27.88 23.37 4.68
CA ASN A 141 -27.52 22.86 6.01
C ASN A 141 -27.77 21.35 6.14
N ASP A 142 -28.84 20.83 5.56
CA ASP A 142 -29.17 19.39 5.57
C ASP A 142 -28.11 18.59 4.80
N TYR A 143 -27.70 19.04 3.61
CA TYR A 143 -26.63 18.38 2.85
C TYR A 143 -25.26 18.46 3.54
N LEU A 144 -24.93 19.60 4.16
CA LEU A 144 -23.73 19.71 5.01
C LEU A 144 -23.80 18.76 6.21
N GLY A 145 -24.98 18.60 6.82
CA GLY A 145 -25.21 17.66 7.92
C GLY A 145 -24.96 16.21 7.51
N VAL A 146 -25.47 15.79 6.35
CA VAL A 146 -25.21 14.46 5.76
C VAL A 146 -23.71 14.28 5.52
N MET A 147 -23.07 15.26 4.89
CA MET A 147 -21.64 15.23 4.57
C MET A 147 -20.76 15.08 5.82
N LEU A 148 -21.03 15.85 6.87
CA LEU A 148 -20.31 15.78 8.15
C LEU A 148 -20.55 14.46 8.88
N ASN A 149 -21.79 13.97 8.90
CA ASN A 149 -22.12 12.69 9.52
C ASN A 149 -21.43 11.53 8.80
N TYR A 150 -21.36 11.59 7.47
CA TYR A 150 -20.65 10.60 6.67
C TYR A 150 -19.13 10.65 6.90
N LEU A 151 -18.52 11.84 6.99
CA LEU A 151 -17.12 11.97 7.41
C LEU A 151 -16.89 11.31 8.77
N LYS A 152 -17.77 11.59 9.74
CA LYS A 152 -17.65 11.04 11.07
C LYS A 152 -17.70 9.50 11.04
N GLN A 153 -18.61 8.90 10.28
CA GLN A 153 -18.68 7.44 10.17
C GLN A 153 -17.47 6.79 9.47
N ASN A 154 -16.83 7.49 8.53
CA ASN A 154 -15.74 6.93 7.73
C ASN A 154 -14.34 7.22 8.31
N PHE A 155 -14.17 8.31 9.07
CA PHE A 155 -12.86 8.75 9.57
C PHE A 155 -12.74 8.66 11.10
N ASP A 156 -13.85 8.68 11.85
CA ASP A 156 -13.84 8.45 13.28
C ASP A 156 -14.09 6.96 13.54
N HIS A 157 -13.10 6.25 14.07
CA HIS A 157 -13.26 4.88 14.54
C HIS A 157 -14.02 4.82 15.88
N GLU A 158 -15.03 5.67 16.06
CA GLU A 158 -15.91 5.63 17.22
C GLU A 158 -16.87 4.45 17.07
N ASP A 159 -16.94 3.60 18.09
CA ASP A 159 -17.87 2.48 18.13
C ASP A 159 -19.32 3.00 18.11
N LEU A 160 -20.11 2.53 17.16
CA LEU A 160 -21.49 2.99 16.98
C LEU A 160 -22.37 2.43 18.10
N ARG A 161 -22.94 3.32 18.93
CA ARG A 161 -23.89 2.90 19.96
C ARG A 161 -25.30 2.78 19.39
N PHE A 162 -25.74 1.55 19.16
CA PHE A 162 -27.12 1.26 18.79
C PHE A 162 -28.02 1.24 20.04
N THR A 163 -29.17 1.91 19.99
CA THR A 163 -30.12 1.97 21.11
C THR A 163 -31.54 2.07 20.57
N GLU A 164 -32.51 1.45 21.24
CA GLU A 164 -33.92 1.62 20.91
C GLU A 164 -34.36 3.07 21.18
N VAL A 165 -35.01 3.68 20.19
CA VAL A 165 -35.49 5.06 20.27
C VAL A 165 -36.96 5.13 19.90
N GLN A 166 -37.72 5.97 20.61
CA GLN A 166 -39.11 6.23 20.26
C GLN A 166 -39.15 7.12 19.02
N VAL A 167 -39.80 6.64 17.95
CA VAL A 167 -39.85 7.35 16.65
C VAL A 167 -40.75 8.60 16.70
N LYS A 168 -41.82 8.55 17.49
CA LYS A 168 -42.81 9.65 17.62
C LYS A 168 -42.21 11.01 18.01
N PRO A 169 -41.35 11.14 19.04
CA PRO A 169 -40.71 12.41 19.36
C PRO A 169 -39.72 12.90 18.29
N ILE A 170 -39.07 11.99 17.55
CA ILE A 170 -38.15 12.34 16.46
C ILE A 170 -38.94 12.94 15.30
N LEU A 171 -40.04 12.28 14.88
CA LEU A 171 -40.94 12.79 13.85
C LEU A 171 -41.46 14.19 14.18
N LYS A 172 -41.92 14.41 15.42
CA LYS A 172 -42.41 15.73 15.85
C LYS A 172 -41.33 16.82 15.72
N ARG A 173 -40.08 16.49 16.03
CA ARG A 173 -38.96 17.43 15.92
C ARG A 173 -38.64 17.77 14.46
N VAL A 174 -38.59 16.76 13.58
CA VAL A 174 -38.32 16.97 12.15
C VAL A 174 -39.43 17.80 11.51
N MET A 175 -40.69 17.49 11.79
CA MET A 175 -41.83 18.26 11.28
C MET A 175 -41.84 19.72 11.75
N GLN A 176 -41.32 20.02 12.94
CA GLN A 176 -41.18 21.40 13.43
C GLN A 176 -40.02 22.15 12.79
N ALA A 177 -38.97 21.46 12.34
CA ALA A 177 -37.79 22.07 11.73
C ALA A 177 -37.99 22.43 10.25
N HIS A 178 -38.96 21.79 9.59
CA HIS A 178 -39.28 22.00 8.17
C HIS A 178 -40.67 22.65 7.95
N ALA A 179 -41.27 23.21 9.01
CA ALA A 179 -42.49 24.02 8.95
C ALA A 179 -42.15 25.51 9.05
#